data_AF-A0A6P1C1R1-F1
#
_entry.id   AF-A0A6P1C1R1-F1
#
_cell.length_a   1.000
_cell.length_b   1.000
_cell.length_c   1.000
_cell.angle_alpha   90.00
_cell.angle_beta   90.00
_cell.angle_gamma   90.00
#
_symmetry.space_group_name_H-M   'P 1'
#
loop_
_entity.id
_entity.type
_entity.pdbx_description
1 polymer ?
#
loop_
_entity_poly.entity_id
_entity_poly.type
_entity_poly.pdbx_seq_one_letter_code
_entity_poly.pdbx_strand_id
1 'polypeptide(L)' 'VASGGIFNVGGTVLSNVAVLAGGIENVFSGGVVTGVTSSGTGISGGTVNVSSGGAIDHTTVSSGGMLNVLS' A
#
# COMPACT_ATOMS: atom_id res chain seq x y z
N VAL A 1 8.39 3.31 -0.95
CA VAL A 1 8.70 3.00 0.46
C VAL A 1 9.83 1.99 0.51
N ALA A 2 11.02 2.42 0.90
CA ALA A 2 12.20 1.56 1.01
C ALA A 2 12.32 0.96 2.43
N SER A 3 13.32 0.12 2.66
CA SER A 3 13.60 -0.51 3.96
C SER A 3 13.62 0.50 5.11
N GLY A 4 12.86 0.24 6.16
CA GLY A 4 12.71 1.13 7.33
C GLY A 4 11.81 2.34 7.08
N GLY A 5 11.37 2.56 5.85
CA GLY A 5 10.40 3.60 5.49
C GLY A 5 8.99 3.21 5.90
N ILE A 6 8.24 4.19 6.39
CA ILE A 6 6.82 4.05 6.71
C ILE A 6 6.06 5.11 5.94
N PHE A 7 5.03 4.70 5.19
CA PHE A 7 4.11 5.61 4.51
C PHE A 7 2.70 5.45 5.09
N ASN A 8 2.20 6.51 5.71
CA ASN A 8 0.89 6.50 6.34
C ASN A 8 -0.11 7.26 5.47
N VAL A 9 -1.16 6.57 5.05
CA VAL A 9 -2.20 7.10 4.16
C VAL A 9 -3.49 7.30 4.95
N GLY A 10 -3.83 8.56 5.20
CA GLY A 10 -5.12 8.98 5.77
C GLY A 10 -6.00 9.76 4.79
N GLY A 11 -5.53 9.96 3.55
CA GLY A 11 -6.27 10.61 2.47
C GLY A 11 -6.20 9.76 1.21
N THR A 12 -6.27 10.38 0.03
CA THR A 12 -6.22 9.64 -1.24
C THR A 12 -4.84 9.69 -1.89
N VAL A 13 -4.30 8.53 -2.24
CA VAL A 13 -3.12 8.37 -3.09
C VAL A 13 -3.58 7.96 -4.47
N LEU A 14 -3.20 8.74 -5.48
CA LEU A 14 -3.52 8.53 -6.91
C LEU A 14 -2.29 8.16 -7.75
N SER A 15 -1.10 8.14 -7.13
CA SER A 15 0.19 7.99 -7.80
C SER A 15 0.77 6.59 -7.62
N ASN A 16 1.75 6.25 -8.44
CA ASN A 16 2.48 4.99 -8.30
C ASN A 16 3.23 4.93 -6.96
N VAL A 17 2.99 3.88 -6.19
CA VAL A 17 3.74 3.57 -4.96
C VAL A 17 4.46 2.24 -5.16
N ALA A 18 5.74 2.19 -4.85
CA ALA A 18 6.49 0.95 -4.75
C ALA A 18 6.82 0.67 -3.28
N VAL A 19 6.31 -0.41 -2.71
CA VAL A 19 6.60 -0.85 -1.33
C VAL A 19 7.58 -2.01 -1.42
N LEU A 20 8.85 -1.70 -1.15
CA LEU A 20 9.98 -2.60 -1.32
C LEU A 20 10.29 -3.36 -0.02
N ALA A 21 11.20 -4.33 -0.09
CA ALA A 21 11.69 -5.09 1.05
C ALA A 21 11.94 -4.23 2.31
N GLY A 22 11.26 -4.58 3.41
CA GLY A 22 11.36 -3.88 4.69
C GLY A 22 10.63 -2.52 4.76
N GLY A 23 9.98 -2.09 3.69
CA GLY A 23 9.11 -0.91 3.68
C GLY A 23 7.68 -1.24 4.11
N ILE A 24 7.03 -0.29 4.77
CA ILE A 24 5.65 -0.44 5.27
C ILE A 24 4.78 0.70 4.77
N GLU A 25 3.62 0.38 4.19
CA GLU A 25 2.53 1.33 3.94
C GLU A 25 1.34 0.97 4.83
N ASN A 26 0.79 1.96 5.54
CA ASN A 26 -0.41 1.80 6.33
C ASN A 26 -1.52 2.65 5.74
N VAL A 27 -2.61 2.01 5.32
CA VAL A 27 -3.83 2.67 4.87
C VAL A 27 -4.80 2.67 6.04
N PHE A 28 -4.95 3.83 6.68
CA PHE A 28 -5.82 4.00 7.84
C PHE A 28 -7.28 4.21 7.42
N SER A 29 -8.19 4.27 8.40
CA SER A 29 -9.59 4.61 8.16
C SER A 29 -9.71 5.92 7.39
N GLY A 30 -10.47 5.91 6.29
CA GLY A 30 -10.62 7.05 5.38
C GLY A 30 -9.46 7.22 4.38
N GLY A 31 -8.37 6.47 4.55
CA GLY A 31 -7.31 6.36 3.57
C GLY A 31 -7.77 5.57 2.34
N VAL A 32 -7.43 6.06 1.16
CA VAL A 32 -7.74 5.42 -0.13
C VAL A 32 -6.48 5.38 -0.96
N VAL A 33 -6.07 4.20 -1.39
CA VAL A 33 -4.96 4.01 -2.33
C VAL A 33 -5.53 3.47 -3.62
N THR A 34 -5.40 4.24 -4.71
CA THR A 34 -6.00 3.92 -6.00
C THR A 34 -5.09 4.32 -7.15
N GLY A 35 -5.48 3.94 -8.36
CA GLY A 35 -4.75 4.25 -9.57
C GLY A 35 -5.60 4.14 -10.84
N VAL A 36 -4.90 4.13 -11.96
CA VAL A 36 -5.41 3.82 -13.29
C VAL A 36 -4.69 2.57 -13.80
N THR A 37 -5.04 2.11 -15.01
CA THR A 37 -4.33 1.01 -15.64
C THR A 37 -2.83 1.29 -15.70
N SER A 38 -2.02 0.34 -15.23
CA SER A 38 -0.56 0.48 -15.09
C SER A 38 -0.07 1.46 -14.02
N SER A 39 -0.92 1.89 -13.08
CA SER A 39 -0.51 2.58 -11.85
C SER A 39 -1.04 1.93 -10.57
N GLY A 40 -0.86 2.62 -9.44
CA GLY A 40 -1.21 2.14 -8.10
C GLY A 40 -0.02 1.57 -7.33
N THR A 41 -0.28 0.62 -6.43
CA THR A 41 0.73 0.14 -5.47
C THR A 41 1.33 -1.20 -5.88
N GLY A 42 2.64 -1.22 -6.12
CA GLY A 42 3.43 -2.43 -6.30
C GLY A 42 4.09 -2.85 -5.00
N ILE A 43 3.76 -4.04 -4.49
CA ILE A 43 4.30 -4.58 -3.23
C ILE A 43 5.31 -5.69 -3.56
N SER A 44 6.61 -5.45 -3.35
CA SER A 44 7.68 -6.40 -3.69
C SER A 44 8.66 -6.52 -2.52
N GLY A 45 8.41 -7.50 -1.63
CA GLY A 45 9.14 -7.69 -0.37
C GLY A 45 8.66 -6.79 0.78
N GLY A 46 7.85 -5.78 0.47
CA GLY A 46 7.29 -4.84 1.45
C GLY A 46 5.96 -5.30 2.04
N THR A 47 5.42 -4.51 2.95
CA THR A 47 4.13 -4.77 3.60
C THR A 47 3.18 -3.59 3.43
N VAL A 48 1.94 -3.87 3.03
CA VAL A 48 0.83 -2.92 3.08
C VAL A 48 -0.19 -3.43 4.09
N ASN A 49 -0.54 -2.58 5.05
CA ASN A 49 -1.59 -2.86 6.04
C ASN A 49 -2.79 -1.95 5.78
N VAL A 50 -3.95 -2.51 5.49
CA VAL A 50 -5.20 -1.78 5.35
C VAL A 50 -6.02 -1.99 6.61
N SER A 51 -6.19 -0.91 7.38
CA SER A 51 -7.03 -0.92 8.58
C SER A 51 -8.51 -0.84 8.20
N SER A 52 -9.37 -1.20 9.15
CA SER A 52 -10.82 -1.01 9.02
C SER A 52 -11.18 0.41 8.56
N GLY A 53 -12.04 0.51 7.55
CA GLY A 53 -12.43 1.78 6.92
C GLY A 53 -11.42 2.35 5.91
N GLY A 54 -10.27 1.72 5.71
CA GLY A 54 -9.34 2.01 4.61
C GLY A 54 -9.72 1.28 3.32
N ALA A 55 -9.30 1.82 2.18
CA ALA A 55 -9.51 1.21 0.87
C ALA A 55 -8.21 1.14 0.07
N ILE A 56 -8.03 0.03 -0.64
CA ILE A 56 -6.94 -0.14 -1.60
C ILE A 56 -7.46 -0.78 -2.88
N ASP A 57 -7.01 -0.25 -4.01
CA ASP A 57 -7.26 -0.76 -5.34
C ASP A 57 -6.04 -0.51 -6.25
N HIS A 58 -6.10 -1.03 -7.48
CA HIS A 58 -4.98 -1.01 -8.44
C HIS A 58 -3.63 -1.44 -7.82
N THR A 59 -3.65 -2.54 -7.06
CA THR A 59 -2.46 -3.05 -6.36
C THR A 59 -1.99 -4.37 -6.97
N THR A 60 -0.68 -4.53 -7.08
CA THR A 60 -0.04 -5.80 -7.47
C THR A 60 0.86 -6.28 -6.34
N VAL A 61 0.64 -7.51 -5.88
CA VAL A 61 1.50 -8.18 -4.90
C VAL A 61 2.46 -9.10 -5.64
N SER A 62 3.75 -8.80 -5.58
CA SER A 62 4.83 -9.61 -6.15
C SER A 62 5.53 -10.45 -5.08
N SER A 63 6.54 -11.23 -5.46
CA SER A 63 7.27 -12.13 -4.55
C SER A 63 7.71 -11.43 -3.26
N GLY A 64 7.39 -12.05 -2.12
CA GLY A 64 7.68 -11.55 -0.77
C GLY A 64 6.87 -10.33 -0.34
N GLY A 65 6.01 -9.77 -1.19
CA GLY A 65 5.08 -8.71 -0.80
C GLY A 65 3.95 -9.24 0.07
N MET A 66 3.50 -8.44 1.04
CA MET A 66 2.36 -8.75 1.90
C MET A 66 1.31 -7.64 1.83
N LEU A 67 0.06 -8.03 1.59
CA LEU A 67 -1.11 -7.16 1.71
C LEU A 67 -2.01 -7.73 2.81
N ASN A 68 -2.10 -7.01 3.93
CA ASN A 68 -2.93 -7.39 5.08
C ASN A 68 -4.17 -6.52 5.12
N VAL A 69 -5.35 -7.13 5.27
CA VAL A 69 -6.61 -6.42 5.55
C VAL A 69 -7.02 -6.74 6.98
N LEU A 70 -7.06 -5.71 7.81
CA LEU A 70 -7.21 -5.81 9.26
C LEU A 70 -8.63 -5.37 9.65
N SER A 71 -9.22 -6.09 10.62
CA SER A 71 -10.55 -5.81 11.18
C SER A 71 -10.58 -4.61 12.11
#